data_AF-A0A2V5IPG1-F1
#
_entry.id   AF-A0A2V5IPG1-F1
#
_cell.length_a   1.000
_cell.length_b   1.000
_cell.length_c   1.000
_cell.angle_alpha   90.00
_cell.angle_beta   90.00
_cell.angle_gamma   90.00
#
_symmetry.space_group_name_H-M   'P 1'
#
loop_
_entity.id
_entity.type
_entity.pdbx_description
1 polymer ?
#
loop_
_entity_poly.entity_id
_entity_poly.type
_entity_poly.pdbx_seq_one_letter_code
_entity_poly.pdbx_strand_id
1 'polypeptide(L)'
;MVNTRSQKTKGEAQKGRRAADGSNQPSRKPSVHLTAEEYEAYQSHCNRMSITRTGYAPNPDTVIRNYDDLNTKVKAWTEKFICEDMPSLSEDQKQKIIQGLDTFCIQEPWDTIQALLSPKSRDQFHLYLCEAMVNKLIFTQFLERPFWFLDGKLDENDETGDPSFAERLHYLYQRYHEASPVNAIWWRMVTLGLANLKEGSSPRDPRDNPPYVFGDENRKRQANIAEHLADHLLEDSLFQLFLEELPGAEEDTRRRRLIGVLQAGAQYLTAHEVALGGQVKVHRLPELKQFDPATGIMFSGRVHQQERKNTPPLVPKPHGRVILVLRPGVYRYELPNRFVPYDRHISAVELPGDTDSYLVCKAEVMVEAVKASNPSDASQPDPEDEDIFFQRYWG
;
A
#
# COMPACT_ATOMS: atom_id res chain seq x y z
N MET A 1 13.99 48.04 73.06
CA MET A 1 14.78 49.23 72.70
C MET A 1 16.11 48.71 72.14
N VAL A 2 16.41 48.86 70.84
CA VAL A 2 16.95 50.10 70.22
C VAL A 2 18.27 50.44 70.94
N ASN A 3 19.47 50.49 70.36
CA ASN A 3 19.91 50.58 68.97
C ASN A 3 21.46 50.52 68.92
N THR A 4 21.99 50.12 67.77
CA THR A 4 23.18 50.63 67.04
C THR A 4 24.60 50.79 67.62
N ARG A 5 25.51 50.59 66.64
CA ARG A 5 26.81 51.23 66.36
C ARG A 5 28.06 50.62 67.01
N SER A 6 28.95 50.11 66.16
CA SER A 6 30.11 50.94 65.77
C SER A 6 30.79 50.45 64.48
N GLN A 7 30.93 51.38 63.53
CA GLN A 7 31.90 51.35 62.44
C GLN A 7 33.28 51.72 62.99
N LYS A 8 34.39 51.24 62.39
CA LYS A 8 35.34 52.10 61.64
C LYS A 8 36.68 51.44 61.27
N THR A 9 36.96 51.49 59.95
CA THR A 9 38.24 51.83 59.27
C THR A 9 39.44 50.88 59.42
N LYS A 10 40.33 50.67 58.43
CA LYS A 10 40.95 51.62 57.48
C LYS A 10 41.81 50.82 56.48
N GLY A 11 41.98 51.31 55.25
CA GLY A 11 43.05 50.83 54.36
C GLY A 11 42.73 50.89 52.87
N GLU A 12 42.69 52.10 52.32
CA GLU A 12 42.63 52.35 50.87
C GLU A 12 43.98 52.04 50.18
N ALA A 13 43.93 51.58 48.92
CA ALA A 13 44.85 52.05 47.88
C ALA A 13 44.24 51.87 46.47
N GLN A 14 43.87 53.02 45.88
CA GLN A 14 43.79 53.46 44.46
C GLN A 14 43.64 52.39 43.34
N LYS A 15 42.56 52.36 42.55
CA LYS A 15 42.06 53.33 41.53
C LYS A 15 42.82 53.29 40.19
N GLY A 16 42.34 52.45 39.27
CA GLY A 16 42.54 52.56 37.82
C GLY A 16 41.18 52.67 37.10
N ARG A 17 41.00 53.72 36.29
CA ARG A 17 39.74 54.08 35.59
C ARG A 17 39.59 53.36 34.23
N ARG A 18 38.38 52.82 34.03
CA ARG A 18 37.49 52.78 32.83
C ARG A 18 38.05 52.78 31.39
N ALA A 19 37.55 51.82 30.59
CA ALA A 19 36.84 51.97 29.31
C ALA A 19 36.00 50.68 29.08
N ALA A 20 34.66 50.67 29.20
CA ALA A 20 33.65 50.89 28.15
C ALA A 20 33.76 49.90 26.96
N ASP A 21 32.88 48.88 26.88
CA ASP A 21 31.78 48.86 25.90
C ASP A 21 30.84 47.64 26.11
N GLY A 22 29.60 47.76 25.63
CA GLY A 22 28.46 46.92 26.01
C GLY A 22 28.44 45.47 25.52
N SER A 23 27.65 44.65 26.22
CA SER A 23 26.89 43.58 25.58
C SER A 23 25.64 43.28 26.41
N ASN A 24 24.48 43.50 25.79
CA ASN A 24 23.24 42.82 26.16
C ASN A 24 23.47 41.31 26.00
N GLN A 25 23.71 40.59 27.10
CA GLN A 25 23.59 39.14 27.08
C GLN A 25 22.13 38.77 27.37
N PRO A 26 21.45 38.04 26.46
CA PRO A 26 20.13 37.51 26.75
C PRO A 26 20.25 36.52 27.90
N SER A 27 19.39 36.69 28.91
CA SER A 27 19.16 35.72 29.98
C SER A 27 18.99 34.32 29.37
N ARG A 28 20.04 33.50 29.43
CA ARG A 28 19.97 32.07 29.08
C ARG A 28 18.87 31.46 29.95
N LYS A 29 17.80 30.96 29.32
CA LYS A 29 16.83 30.08 29.98
C LYS A 29 17.59 28.97 30.71
N PRO A 30 17.15 28.54 31.90
CA PRO A 30 17.82 27.47 32.62
C PRO A 30 17.90 26.25 31.71
N SER A 31 19.13 25.80 31.42
CA SER A 31 19.34 24.52 30.77
C SER A 31 18.81 23.45 31.71
N VAL A 32 17.75 22.78 31.29
CA VAL A 32 17.30 21.56 31.96
C VAL A 32 18.38 20.53 31.69
N HIS A 33 19.33 20.40 32.62
CA HIS A 33 20.30 19.33 32.60
C HIS A 33 19.58 18.08 33.10
N LEU A 34 19.28 17.16 32.18
CA LEU A 34 18.87 15.82 32.53
C LEU A 34 19.96 15.21 33.42
N THR A 35 19.56 14.54 34.50
CA THR A 35 20.45 13.67 35.27
C THR A 35 21.00 12.56 34.37
N ALA A 36 22.08 11.89 34.77
CA ALA A 36 22.63 10.78 33.99
C ALA A 36 21.59 9.69 33.72
N GLU A 37 20.74 9.39 34.71
CA GLU A 37 19.65 8.42 34.62
C GLU A 37 18.54 8.90 33.67
N GLU A 38 18.16 10.18 33.73
CA GLU A 38 17.19 10.77 32.79
C GLU A 38 17.74 10.84 31.36
N TYR A 39 19.04 11.09 31.21
CA TYR A 39 19.71 11.08 29.92
C TYR A 39 19.82 9.66 29.35
N GLU A 40 20.13 8.65 30.18
CA GLU A 40 20.12 7.25 29.78
C GLU A 40 18.70 6.77 29.44
N ALA A 41 17.67 7.19 30.19
CA ALA A 41 16.28 6.91 29.88
C ALA A 41 15.85 7.61 28.58
N TYR A 42 16.26 8.86 28.36
CA TYR A 42 16.01 9.61 27.14
C TYR A 42 16.75 9.01 25.95
N GLN A 43 18.00 8.61 26.11
CA GLN A 43 18.81 7.97 25.07
C GLN A 43 18.30 6.55 24.79
N SER A 44 17.86 5.81 25.81
CA SER A 44 17.15 4.54 25.66
C SER A 44 15.82 4.73 24.95
N HIS A 45 15.07 5.80 25.24
CA HIS A 45 13.84 6.16 24.54
C HIS A 45 14.09 6.58 23.08
N CYS A 46 15.10 7.39 22.81
CA CYS A 46 15.52 7.76 21.45
C CYS A 46 16.07 6.56 20.68
N ASN A 47 16.83 5.69 21.35
CA ASN A 47 17.29 4.42 20.81
C ASN A 47 16.10 3.50 20.59
N ARG A 48 15.10 3.45 21.47
CA ARG A 48 13.84 2.72 21.25
C ARG A 48 13.07 3.28 20.08
N MET A 49 13.00 4.61 19.90
CA MET A 49 12.44 5.22 18.69
C MET A 49 13.29 4.91 17.44
N SER A 50 14.60 4.73 17.61
CA SER A 50 15.55 4.28 16.59
C SER A 50 15.65 2.74 16.46
N ILE A 51 14.98 1.97 17.32
CA ILE A 51 14.93 0.49 17.38
C ILE A 51 13.53 0.02 16.99
N THR A 52 12.49 0.87 17.15
CA THR A 52 11.22 0.85 16.41
C THR A 52 11.45 1.22 14.94
N ARG A 53 12.57 0.75 14.37
CA ARG A 53 12.82 0.51 12.96
C ARG A 53 11.83 -0.49 12.35
N THR A 54 10.60 -0.54 12.86
CA THR A 54 9.43 -1.04 12.14
C THR A 54 9.43 -0.33 10.79
N GLY A 55 9.85 -1.05 9.74
CA GLY A 55 9.94 -0.54 8.36
C GLY A 55 11.28 0.07 7.91
N TYR A 56 12.39 -0.03 8.65
CA TYR A 56 13.72 0.46 8.19
C TYR A 56 14.66 -0.63 7.66
N ALA A 57 14.21 -1.88 7.65
CA ALA A 57 14.81 -2.93 6.84
C ALA A 57 13.73 -3.47 5.89
N PRO A 58 13.29 -2.67 4.90
CA PRO A 58 12.38 -3.16 3.88
C PRO A 58 13.01 -4.42 3.28
N ASN A 59 12.25 -5.50 3.24
CA ASN A 59 12.54 -6.64 2.38
C ASN A 59 11.52 -6.59 1.23
N PRO A 60 11.83 -5.88 0.13
CA PRO A 60 10.94 -5.77 -1.01
C PRO A 60 10.53 -7.13 -1.56
N ASP A 61 11.41 -8.13 -1.51
CA ASP A 61 11.12 -9.48 -2.00
C ASP A 61 9.92 -10.11 -1.27
N THR A 62 9.78 -9.88 0.03
CA THR A 62 8.61 -10.37 0.78
C THR A 62 7.33 -9.69 0.31
N VAL A 63 7.40 -8.39 0.02
CA VAL A 63 6.24 -7.65 -0.48
C VAL A 63 5.90 -8.08 -1.91
N ILE A 64 6.88 -8.22 -2.79
CA ILE A 64 6.70 -8.73 -4.16
C ILE A 64 6.06 -10.13 -4.12
N ARG A 65 6.59 -11.05 -3.31
CA ARG A 65 6.02 -12.39 -3.13
C ARG A 65 4.57 -12.35 -2.66
N ASN A 66 4.23 -11.42 -1.76
CA ASN A 66 2.85 -11.26 -1.30
C ASN A 66 1.91 -10.79 -2.43
N TYR A 67 2.35 -9.87 -3.30
CA TYR A 67 1.57 -9.47 -4.48
C TYR A 67 1.38 -10.62 -5.48
N ASP A 68 2.38 -11.48 -5.64
CA ASP A 68 2.30 -12.62 -6.55
C ASP A 68 1.42 -13.74 -6.01
N ASP A 69 1.51 -14.03 -4.71
CA ASP A 69 0.62 -14.96 -4.04
C ASP A 69 -0.82 -14.46 -4.08
N LEU A 70 -1.05 -13.17 -3.81
CA LEU A 70 -2.38 -12.55 -3.93
C LEU A 70 -2.95 -12.70 -5.34
N ASN A 71 -2.15 -12.37 -6.37
CA ASN A 71 -2.55 -12.53 -7.77
C ASN A 71 -2.92 -13.99 -8.08
N THR A 72 -2.13 -14.93 -7.58
CA THR A 72 -2.38 -16.37 -7.76
C THR A 72 -3.68 -16.80 -7.10
N LYS A 73 -3.97 -16.32 -5.89
CA LYS A 73 -5.23 -16.61 -5.19
C LYS A 73 -6.45 -16.03 -5.90
N VAL A 74 -6.37 -14.79 -6.38
CA VAL A 74 -7.47 -14.16 -7.14
C VAL A 74 -7.76 -14.98 -8.38
N LYS A 75 -6.74 -15.30 -9.18
CA LYS A 75 -6.89 -16.11 -10.40
C LYS A 75 -7.43 -17.50 -10.14
N ALA A 76 -6.87 -18.20 -9.15
CA ALA A 76 -7.32 -19.54 -8.79
C ALA A 76 -8.77 -19.54 -8.28
N TRP A 77 -9.21 -18.44 -7.65
CA TRP A 77 -10.59 -18.29 -7.23
C TRP A 77 -11.51 -18.03 -8.43
N THR A 78 -11.16 -17.09 -9.31
CA THR A 78 -11.99 -16.75 -10.48
C THR A 78 -12.08 -17.91 -11.47
N GLU A 79 -10.98 -18.59 -11.78
CA GLU A 79 -10.96 -19.76 -12.65
C GLU A 79 -11.81 -20.93 -12.12
N LYS A 80 -12.07 -20.98 -10.81
CA LYS A 80 -12.77 -22.11 -10.18
C LYS A 80 -14.28 -21.88 -9.96
N PHE A 81 -14.72 -20.64 -9.83
CA PHE A 81 -16.09 -20.33 -9.36
C PHE A 81 -16.88 -19.39 -10.26
N ILE A 82 -16.26 -18.89 -11.33
CA ILE A 82 -16.94 -18.14 -12.38
C ILE A 82 -17.41 -19.14 -13.44
N CYS A 83 -18.58 -18.89 -14.04
CA CYS A 83 -19.15 -19.73 -15.08
C CYS A 83 -18.18 -19.91 -16.25
N GLU A 84 -18.18 -21.11 -16.86
CA GLU A 84 -17.27 -21.43 -17.95
C GLU A 84 -17.56 -20.58 -19.20
N ASP A 85 -18.84 -20.45 -19.56
CA ASP A 85 -19.31 -19.66 -20.70
C ASP A 85 -19.72 -18.25 -20.30
N MET A 86 -19.60 -17.31 -21.24
CA MET A 86 -20.09 -15.94 -21.08
C MET A 86 -21.61 -15.95 -20.83
N PRO A 87 -22.10 -15.40 -19.70
CA PRO A 87 -23.53 -15.36 -19.42
C PRO A 87 -24.27 -14.43 -20.38
N SER A 88 -25.55 -14.70 -20.59
CA SER A 88 -26.41 -13.80 -21.37
C SER A 88 -26.71 -12.54 -20.56
N LEU A 89 -26.11 -11.42 -20.97
CA LEU A 89 -26.27 -10.12 -20.32
C LEU A 89 -27.19 -9.21 -21.14
N SER A 90 -28.12 -8.54 -20.46
CA SER A 90 -28.86 -7.41 -21.03
C SER A 90 -27.95 -6.19 -21.28
N GLU A 91 -28.37 -5.29 -22.18
CA GLU A 91 -27.59 -4.07 -22.48
C GLU A 91 -27.37 -3.18 -21.25
N ASP A 92 -28.37 -3.08 -20.36
CA ASP A 92 -28.23 -2.34 -19.10
C ASP A 92 -27.20 -2.98 -18.16
N GLN A 93 -27.19 -4.32 -18.05
CA GLN A 93 -26.18 -5.03 -17.25
C GLN A 93 -24.78 -4.84 -17.82
N LYS A 94 -24.60 -4.99 -19.13
CA LYS A 94 -23.32 -4.75 -19.81
C LYS A 94 -22.81 -3.33 -19.52
N GLN A 95 -23.67 -2.33 -19.66
CA GLN A 95 -23.30 -0.94 -19.38
C GLN A 95 -22.89 -0.74 -17.92
N LYS A 96 -23.67 -1.24 -16.96
CA LYS A 96 -23.38 -1.13 -15.53
C LYS A 96 -22.08 -1.82 -15.13
N ILE A 97 -21.77 -2.98 -15.72
CA ILE A 97 -20.51 -3.69 -15.48
C ILE A 97 -19.31 -2.84 -15.94
N ILE A 98 -19.37 -2.30 -17.17
CA ILE A 98 -18.28 -1.46 -17.69
C ILE A 98 -18.12 -0.18 -16.86
N GLN A 99 -19.22 0.47 -16.48
CA GLN A 99 -19.21 1.65 -15.60
C GLN A 99 -18.66 1.32 -14.20
N GLY A 100 -19.08 0.18 -13.63
CA GLY A 100 -18.61 -0.31 -12.34
C GLY A 100 -17.10 -0.59 -12.33
N LEU A 101 -16.51 -0.85 -13.50
CA LEU A 101 -15.07 -0.99 -13.71
C LEU A 101 -14.39 0.31 -14.18
N ASP A 102 -14.96 1.47 -13.87
CA ASP A 102 -14.28 2.75 -14.11
C ASP A 102 -12.86 2.74 -13.54
N THR A 103 -11.95 3.40 -14.26
CA THR A 103 -10.48 3.35 -14.12
C THR A 103 -9.81 2.00 -14.38
N PHE A 104 -10.54 0.90 -14.50
CA PHE A 104 -9.99 -0.43 -14.83
C PHE A 104 -10.29 -0.84 -16.27
N CYS A 105 -11.48 -0.52 -16.80
CA CYS A 105 -11.91 -0.85 -18.15
C CYS A 105 -12.18 0.41 -19.00
N ILE A 106 -11.93 0.34 -20.30
CA ILE A 106 -12.31 1.41 -21.22
C ILE A 106 -13.82 1.63 -21.18
N GLN A 107 -14.24 2.89 -21.12
CA GLN A 107 -15.64 3.27 -21.00
C GLN A 107 -16.30 3.36 -22.38
N GLU A 108 -16.28 2.25 -23.11
CA GLU A 108 -16.83 2.10 -24.47
C GLU A 108 -17.96 1.06 -24.47
N PRO A 109 -18.86 1.06 -25.47
CA PRO A 109 -19.91 0.05 -25.60
C PRO A 109 -19.33 -1.37 -25.63
N TRP A 110 -20.03 -2.32 -25.01
CA TRP A 110 -19.59 -3.71 -24.90
C TRP A 110 -19.16 -4.33 -26.23
N ASP A 111 -19.94 -4.15 -27.29
CA ASP A 111 -19.63 -4.70 -28.61
C ASP A 111 -18.37 -4.06 -29.23
N THR A 112 -18.09 -2.79 -28.90
CA THR A 112 -16.85 -2.13 -29.30
C THR A 112 -15.66 -2.75 -28.58
N ILE A 113 -15.78 -3.00 -27.27
CA ILE A 113 -14.75 -3.70 -26.48
C ILE A 113 -14.48 -5.09 -27.06
N GLN A 114 -15.53 -5.88 -27.28
CA GLN A 114 -15.45 -7.22 -27.85
C GLN A 114 -14.74 -7.24 -29.22
N ALA A 115 -15.01 -6.25 -30.09
CA ALA A 115 -14.38 -6.15 -31.39
C ALA A 115 -12.86 -5.92 -31.34
N LEU A 116 -12.33 -5.34 -30.26
CA LEU A 116 -10.90 -5.09 -30.06
C LEU A 116 -10.14 -6.30 -29.52
N LEU A 117 -10.87 -7.24 -28.94
CA LEU A 117 -10.31 -8.45 -28.38
C LEU A 117 -10.08 -9.49 -29.47
N SER A 118 -9.04 -10.28 -29.28
CA SER A 118 -8.83 -11.55 -29.96
C SER A 118 -9.95 -12.54 -29.62
N PRO A 119 -10.25 -13.53 -30.50
CA PRO A 119 -11.37 -14.45 -30.29
C PRO A 119 -11.34 -15.15 -28.93
N LYS A 120 -10.17 -15.65 -28.49
CA LYS A 120 -10.06 -16.35 -27.21
C LYS A 120 -10.29 -15.41 -26.01
N SER A 121 -9.79 -14.18 -26.06
CA SER A 121 -10.06 -13.16 -25.04
C SER A 121 -11.53 -12.74 -24.99
N ARG A 122 -12.25 -12.77 -26.12
CA ARG A 122 -13.71 -12.55 -26.14
C ARG A 122 -14.45 -13.64 -25.40
N ASP A 123 -14.11 -14.89 -25.70
CA ASP A 123 -14.76 -16.07 -25.12
C ASP A 123 -14.54 -16.15 -23.59
N GLN A 124 -13.42 -15.61 -23.10
CA GLN A 124 -13.05 -15.61 -21.68
C GLN A 124 -13.22 -14.24 -21.00
N PHE A 125 -13.88 -13.28 -21.64
CA PHE A 125 -13.89 -11.90 -21.16
C PHE A 125 -14.54 -11.75 -19.78
N HIS A 126 -15.57 -12.54 -19.46
CA HIS A 126 -16.21 -12.56 -18.13
C HIS A 126 -15.26 -12.97 -17.01
N LEU A 127 -14.37 -13.93 -17.25
CA LEU A 127 -13.36 -14.35 -16.27
C LEU A 127 -12.44 -13.17 -15.91
N TYR A 128 -11.99 -12.45 -16.93
CA TYR A 128 -11.12 -11.29 -16.79
C TYR A 128 -11.82 -10.10 -16.13
N LEU A 129 -13.10 -9.89 -16.43
CA LEU A 129 -13.91 -8.88 -15.74
C LEU A 129 -14.03 -9.20 -14.25
N CYS A 130 -14.31 -10.45 -13.89
CA CYS A 130 -14.41 -10.86 -12.48
C CYS A 130 -13.07 -10.72 -11.75
N GLU A 131 -11.96 -11.09 -12.39
CA GLU A 131 -10.62 -10.85 -11.85
C GLU A 131 -10.38 -9.36 -11.57
N ALA A 132 -10.72 -8.50 -12.54
CA ALA A 132 -10.61 -7.04 -12.37
C ALA A 132 -11.54 -6.50 -11.28
N MET A 133 -12.76 -7.02 -11.12
CA MET A 133 -13.69 -6.64 -10.05
C MET A 133 -13.14 -6.97 -8.67
N VAL A 134 -12.61 -8.19 -8.48
CA VAL A 134 -11.99 -8.63 -7.22
C VAL A 134 -10.73 -7.80 -6.92
N ASN A 135 -9.84 -7.60 -7.89
CA ASN A 135 -8.66 -6.75 -7.71
C ASN A 135 -9.06 -5.29 -7.43
N LYS A 136 -10.05 -4.74 -8.13
CA LYS A 136 -10.54 -3.38 -7.86
C LYS A 136 -10.99 -3.23 -6.41
N LEU A 137 -11.76 -4.21 -5.89
CA LEU A 137 -12.19 -4.22 -4.50
C LEU A 137 -11.00 -4.23 -3.53
N ILE A 138 -10.07 -5.16 -3.72
CA ILE A 138 -8.88 -5.34 -2.87
C ILE A 138 -8.02 -4.06 -2.81
N PHE A 139 -7.67 -3.50 -3.97
CA PHE A 139 -6.76 -2.37 -4.04
C PHE A 139 -7.42 -1.08 -3.54
N THR A 140 -8.68 -0.84 -3.90
CA THR A 140 -9.43 0.35 -3.45
C THR A 140 -9.66 0.31 -1.93
N GLN A 141 -9.98 -0.86 -1.38
CA GLN A 141 -10.30 -0.97 0.04
C GLN A 141 -9.06 -1.03 0.92
N PHE A 142 -8.03 -1.78 0.53
CA PHE A 142 -6.92 -2.09 1.43
C PHE A 142 -5.64 -1.29 1.16
N LEU A 143 -5.39 -0.86 -0.08
CA LEU A 143 -4.19 -0.10 -0.42
C LEU A 143 -4.42 1.42 -0.38
N GLU A 144 -5.51 1.88 -0.99
CA GLU A 144 -5.77 3.33 -1.10
C GLU A 144 -6.26 3.98 0.20
N ARG A 145 -6.75 3.16 1.14
CA ARG A 145 -7.30 3.60 2.42
C ARG A 145 -6.50 3.06 3.60
N PRO A 146 -5.23 3.46 3.83
CA PRO A 146 -4.32 2.79 4.77
C PRO A 146 -4.86 2.58 6.21
N PHE A 147 -5.80 3.41 6.66
CA PHE A 147 -6.38 3.37 8.01
C PHE A 147 -7.74 2.66 8.09
N TRP A 148 -8.15 1.95 7.03
CA TRP A 148 -9.50 1.40 6.82
C TRP A 148 -10.06 0.53 7.96
N PHE A 149 -9.20 -0.02 8.82
CA PHE A 149 -9.60 -0.90 9.93
C PHE A 149 -9.56 -0.22 11.31
N LEU A 150 -9.16 1.05 11.42
CA LEU A 150 -9.16 1.74 12.71
C LEU A 150 -10.59 2.22 13.03
N ASP A 151 -11.06 1.93 14.24
CA ASP A 151 -12.45 2.10 14.69
C ASP A 151 -12.74 3.43 15.38
N GLY A 152 -11.72 4.14 15.89
CA GLY A 152 -11.93 5.42 16.56
C GLY A 152 -12.71 5.32 17.87
N LYS A 153 -12.62 4.18 18.57
CA LYS A 153 -13.23 4.01 19.89
C LYS A 153 -12.77 5.09 20.87
N LEU A 154 -13.71 5.60 21.66
CA LEU A 154 -13.42 6.58 22.70
C LEU A 154 -12.73 5.96 23.93
N ASP A 155 -13.20 4.78 24.34
CA ASP A 155 -12.68 4.01 25.49
C ASP A 155 -13.05 2.52 25.39
N GLU A 156 -12.73 1.75 26.42
CA GLU A 156 -12.94 0.29 26.49
C GLU A 156 -14.43 -0.13 26.43
N ASN A 157 -15.37 0.76 26.75
CA ASN A 157 -16.81 0.49 26.73
C ASN A 157 -17.47 0.88 25.40
N ASP A 158 -16.73 1.57 24.52
CA ASP A 158 -17.22 1.90 23.19
C ASP A 158 -17.09 0.66 22.29
N GLU A 159 -18.19 -0.08 22.13
CA GLU A 159 -18.18 -1.29 21.30
C GLU A 159 -18.06 -0.97 19.81
N THR A 160 -18.60 0.17 19.38
CA THR A 160 -18.82 0.50 17.96
C THR A 160 -17.74 1.38 17.35
N GLY A 161 -17.23 2.36 18.10
CA GLY A 161 -16.34 3.40 17.57
C GLY A 161 -17.05 4.42 16.66
N ASP A 162 -16.27 5.23 15.95
CA ASP A 162 -16.71 6.22 14.97
C ASP A 162 -16.51 5.69 13.54
N PRO A 163 -17.57 5.39 12.78
CA PRO A 163 -17.47 4.90 11.39
C PRO A 163 -16.72 5.84 10.45
N SER A 164 -16.64 7.14 10.76
CA SER A 164 -15.93 8.14 9.96
C SER A 164 -14.46 8.31 10.37
N PHE A 165 -13.99 7.60 11.40
CA PHE A 165 -12.66 7.77 11.97
C PHE A 165 -11.55 7.52 10.95
N ALA A 166 -11.62 6.40 10.22
CA ALA A 166 -10.62 6.04 9.21
C ALA A 166 -10.46 7.12 8.12
N GLU A 167 -11.56 7.72 7.68
CA GLU A 167 -11.56 8.78 6.66
C GLU A 167 -10.99 10.09 7.20
N ARG A 168 -11.36 10.48 8.41
CA ARG A 168 -10.80 11.65 9.09
C ARG A 168 -9.30 11.50 9.33
N LEU A 169 -8.85 10.30 9.70
CA LEU A 169 -7.44 10.00 9.91
C LEU A 169 -6.66 10.03 8.60
N HIS A 170 -7.26 9.54 7.51
CA HIS A 170 -6.69 9.66 6.18
C HIS A 170 -6.58 11.12 5.72
N TYR A 171 -7.59 11.95 5.98
CA TYR A 171 -7.50 13.39 5.69
C TYR A 171 -6.41 14.08 6.52
N LEU A 172 -6.28 13.73 7.80
CA LEU A 172 -5.19 14.24 8.65
C LEU A 172 -3.81 13.83 8.10
N TYR A 173 -3.68 12.57 7.64
CA TYR A 173 -2.48 12.09 6.97
C TYR A 173 -2.12 12.94 5.74
N GLN A 174 -3.10 13.25 4.89
CA GLN A 174 -2.88 14.09 3.71
C GLN A 174 -2.35 15.47 4.09
N ARG A 175 -2.94 16.11 5.11
CA ARG A 175 -2.47 17.41 5.62
C ARG A 175 -1.07 17.34 6.24
N TYR A 176 -0.76 16.25 6.94
CA TYR A 176 0.58 16.02 7.48
C TYR A 176 1.59 15.83 6.35
N HIS A 177 1.20 15.12 5.29
CA HIS A 177 2.05 14.89 4.13
C HIS A 177 2.34 16.20 3.38
N GLU A 178 1.34 17.06 3.17
CA GLU A 178 1.53 18.41 2.62
C GLU A 178 2.53 19.26 3.43
N ALA A 179 2.51 19.12 4.77
CA ALA A 179 3.40 19.87 5.65
C ALA A 179 4.80 19.24 5.76
N SER A 180 4.90 17.92 5.79
CA SER A 180 6.14 17.18 5.95
C SER A 180 6.00 15.73 5.45
N PRO A 181 6.34 15.44 4.18
CA PRO A 181 6.17 14.12 3.58
C PRO A 181 6.81 12.98 4.38
N VAL A 182 8.09 13.15 4.72
CA VAL A 182 8.89 12.13 5.44
C VAL A 182 8.28 11.80 6.81
N ASN A 183 7.87 12.81 7.57
CA ASN A 183 7.30 12.61 8.90
C ASN A 183 5.89 12.02 8.82
N ALA A 184 5.09 12.40 7.82
CA ALA A 184 3.77 11.83 7.61
C ALA A 184 3.87 10.34 7.27
N ILE A 185 4.76 9.97 6.34
CA ILE A 185 5.04 8.57 5.97
C ILE A 185 5.44 7.78 7.21
N TRP A 186 6.40 8.30 7.99
CA TRP A 186 6.85 7.64 9.21
C TRP A 186 5.70 7.45 10.22
N TRP A 187 4.89 8.48 10.43
CA TRP A 187 3.74 8.42 11.32
C TRP A 187 2.72 7.36 10.88
N ARG A 188 2.42 7.28 9.57
CA ARG A 188 1.57 6.21 9.01
C ARG A 188 2.17 4.83 9.29
N MET A 189 3.45 4.62 8.98
CA MET A 189 4.12 3.34 9.18
C MET A 189 4.10 2.89 10.64
N VAL A 190 4.43 3.78 11.59
CA VAL A 190 4.42 3.47 13.02
C VAL A 190 3.01 3.16 13.50
N THR A 191 2.01 3.96 13.10
CA THR A 191 0.61 3.75 13.45
C THR A 191 0.14 2.36 13.00
N LEU A 192 0.37 2.03 11.73
CA LEU A 192 -0.02 0.73 11.17
C LEU A 192 0.78 -0.42 11.77
N GLY A 193 2.08 -0.23 12.03
CA GLY A 193 2.94 -1.23 12.65
C GLY A 193 2.48 -1.58 14.07
N LEU A 194 2.15 -0.59 14.89
CA LEU A 194 1.62 -0.80 16.24
C LEU A 194 0.21 -1.41 16.20
N ALA A 195 -0.65 -0.92 15.31
CA ALA A 195 -1.99 -1.47 15.12
C ALA A 195 -2.00 -2.89 14.56
N ASN A 196 -0.86 -3.42 14.10
CA ASN A 196 -0.71 -4.78 13.61
C ASN A 196 0.34 -5.58 14.37
N LEU A 197 0.74 -5.13 15.57
CA LEU A 197 1.79 -5.77 16.35
C LEU A 197 1.39 -7.19 16.78
N LYS A 198 2.26 -8.17 16.57
CA LYS A 198 1.99 -9.59 16.85
C LYS A 198 3.05 -10.17 17.78
N GLU A 199 2.65 -11.14 18.60
CA GLU A 199 3.61 -11.96 19.33
C GLU A 199 4.59 -12.66 18.37
N GLY A 200 5.90 -12.58 18.65
CA GLY A 200 6.96 -13.16 17.82
C GLY A 200 7.42 -12.33 16.62
N SER A 201 6.90 -11.11 16.39
CA SER A 201 7.45 -10.21 15.36
C SER A 201 8.78 -9.59 15.80
N SER A 202 9.86 -9.85 15.06
CA SER A 202 11.20 -9.25 15.21
C SER A 202 11.33 -7.92 14.42
N PRO A 203 12.29 -7.03 14.75
CA PRO A 203 13.25 -7.10 15.86
C PRO A 203 12.64 -6.60 17.18
N ARG A 204 12.96 -7.28 18.30
CA ARG A 204 12.55 -6.90 19.65
C ARG A 204 13.76 -6.58 20.51
N ASP A 205 13.64 -5.58 21.38
CA ASP A 205 14.40 -5.58 22.63
C ASP A 205 13.76 -6.66 23.53
N PRO A 206 14.53 -7.60 24.11
CA PRO A 206 14.01 -8.60 25.04
C PRO A 206 13.25 -8.02 26.25
N ARG A 207 13.41 -6.71 26.53
CA ARG A 207 12.71 -5.98 27.59
C ARG A 207 11.37 -5.39 27.14
N ASP A 208 11.12 -5.31 25.84
CA ASP A 208 9.84 -4.88 25.29
C ASP A 208 8.88 -6.07 25.23
N ASN A 209 8.04 -6.22 26.25
CA ASN A 209 6.85 -7.08 26.21
C ASN A 209 5.58 -6.23 26.11
N PRO A 210 5.34 -5.55 24.98
CA PRO A 210 4.15 -4.71 24.82
C PRO A 210 2.89 -5.58 24.84
N PRO A 211 1.77 -5.06 25.38
CA PRO A 211 0.49 -5.76 25.24
C PRO A 211 0.11 -5.83 23.76
N TYR A 212 -0.09 -7.04 23.23
CA TYR A 212 -0.48 -7.27 21.83
C TYR A 212 -1.98 -7.05 21.57
N VAL A 213 -2.74 -6.72 22.62
CA VAL A 213 -4.21 -6.59 22.59
C VAL A 213 -4.68 -5.71 21.44
N PHE A 214 -4.12 -4.49 21.31
CA PHE A 214 -4.48 -3.58 20.22
C PHE A 214 -4.19 -4.17 18.84
N GLY A 215 -3.07 -4.87 18.67
CA GLY A 215 -2.72 -5.54 17.42
C GLY A 215 -3.62 -6.74 17.11
N ASP A 216 -3.98 -7.54 18.11
CA ASP A 216 -4.88 -8.68 17.97
C ASP A 216 -6.30 -8.24 17.62
N GLU A 217 -6.81 -7.21 18.27
CA GLU A 217 -8.13 -6.64 18.01
C GLU A 217 -8.25 -6.11 16.58
N ASN A 218 -7.26 -5.33 16.13
CA ASN A 218 -7.25 -4.79 14.78
C ASN A 218 -7.10 -5.90 13.73
N ARG A 219 -6.27 -6.93 13.94
CA ARG A 219 -6.20 -8.08 13.02
C ARG A 219 -7.52 -8.85 12.94
N LYS A 220 -8.20 -9.07 14.08
CA LYS A 220 -9.53 -9.68 14.09
C LYS A 220 -10.53 -8.84 13.30
N ARG A 221 -10.49 -7.51 13.48
CA ARG A 221 -11.36 -6.59 12.73
C ARG A 221 -11.07 -6.62 11.23
N GLN A 222 -9.81 -6.63 10.83
CA GLN A 222 -9.43 -6.76 9.42
C GLN A 222 -10.01 -8.06 8.81
N ALA A 223 -9.93 -9.17 9.55
CA ALA A 223 -10.50 -10.44 9.12
C ALA A 223 -12.03 -10.39 8.99
N ASN A 224 -12.73 -9.76 9.93
CA ASN A 224 -14.18 -9.59 9.90
C ASN A 224 -14.63 -8.66 8.75
N ILE A 225 -13.93 -7.56 8.51
CA ILE A 225 -14.21 -6.66 7.38
C ILE A 225 -13.99 -7.41 6.06
N ALA A 226 -12.90 -8.17 5.92
CA ALA A 226 -12.66 -8.99 4.73
C ALA A 226 -13.77 -10.04 4.51
N GLU A 227 -14.29 -10.63 5.57
CA GLU A 227 -15.45 -11.52 5.49
C GLU A 227 -16.71 -10.79 4.99
N HIS A 228 -17.05 -9.65 5.60
CA HIS A 228 -18.19 -8.86 5.15
C HIS A 228 -18.07 -8.41 3.70
N LEU A 229 -16.87 -8.01 3.25
CA LEU A 229 -16.64 -7.63 1.85
C LEU A 229 -16.80 -8.80 0.89
N ALA A 230 -16.43 -10.02 1.30
CA ALA A 230 -16.69 -11.22 0.50
C ALA A 230 -18.19 -11.47 0.34
N ASP A 231 -18.94 -11.33 1.43
CA ASP A 231 -20.40 -11.49 1.42
C ASP A 231 -21.06 -10.45 0.51
N HIS A 232 -20.72 -9.17 0.68
CA HIS A 232 -21.26 -8.09 -0.15
C HIS A 232 -20.94 -8.29 -1.63
N LEU A 233 -19.74 -8.77 -1.97
CA LEU A 233 -19.40 -9.06 -3.37
C LEU A 233 -20.19 -10.24 -3.92
N LEU A 234 -20.42 -11.29 -3.12
CA LEU A 234 -21.22 -12.45 -3.53
C LEU A 234 -22.73 -12.15 -3.60
N GLU A 235 -23.19 -11.13 -2.87
CA GLU A 235 -24.57 -10.63 -2.91
C GLU A 235 -24.79 -9.60 -4.03
N ASP A 236 -23.71 -9.07 -4.64
CA ASP A 236 -23.81 -8.09 -5.72
C ASP A 236 -24.50 -8.70 -6.94
N SER A 237 -25.64 -8.13 -7.31
CA SER A 237 -26.48 -8.64 -8.40
C SER A 237 -25.80 -8.69 -9.77
N LEU A 238 -24.78 -7.86 -10.04
CA LEU A 238 -24.03 -7.89 -11.29
C LEU A 238 -22.93 -8.94 -11.24
N PHE A 239 -22.26 -9.08 -10.09
CA PHE A 239 -21.24 -10.11 -9.89
C PHE A 239 -21.84 -11.52 -9.91
N GLN A 240 -23.03 -11.69 -9.33
CA GLN A 240 -23.78 -12.96 -9.34
C GLN A 240 -24.05 -13.50 -10.74
N LEU A 241 -24.18 -12.63 -11.76
CA LEU A 241 -24.41 -13.05 -13.14
C LEU A 241 -23.28 -13.90 -13.70
N PHE A 242 -22.08 -13.79 -13.13
CA PHE A 242 -20.90 -14.52 -13.55
C PHE A 242 -20.61 -15.74 -12.68
N LEU A 243 -21.30 -15.93 -11.57
CA LEU A 243 -21.01 -17.05 -10.68
C LEU A 243 -21.52 -18.36 -11.28
N GLU A 244 -20.72 -19.42 -11.14
CA GLU A 244 -21.19 -20.77 -11.43
C GLU A 244 -22.34 -21.14 -10.46
N GLU A 245 -23.37 -21.82 -10.99
CA GLU A 245 -24.42 -22.42 -10.15
C GLU A 245 -23.85 -23.64 -9.45
N LEU A 246 -23.83 -23.63 -8.11
CA LEU A 246 -23.16 -24.65 -7.32
C LEU A 246 -24.13 -25.26 -6.29
N PRO A 247 -23.95 -26.55 -5.92
CA PRO A 247 -24.66 -27.13 -4.78
C PRO A 247 -24.15 -26.51 -3.46
N GLY A 248 -24.99 -26.48 -2.43
CA GLY A 248 -24.72 -25.70 -1.20
C GLY A 248 -23.34 -25.91 -0.53
N ALA A 249 -22.81 -27.13 -0.51
CA ALA A 249 -21.47 -27.38 0.05
C ALA A 249 -20.32 -26.74 -0.76
N GLU A 250 -20.52 -26.60 -2.07
CA GLU A 250 -19.58 -25.91 -2.96
C GLU A 250 -19.75 -24.39 -2.88
N GLU A 251 -20.97 -23.89 -2.63
CA GLU A 251 -21.19 -22.47 -2.33
C GLU A 251 -20.47 -22.02 -1.04
N ASP A 252 -20.54 -22.83 0.02
CA ASP A 252 -19.78 -22.59 1.25
C ASP A 252 -18.26 -22.59 0.99
N THR A 253 -17.81 -23.39 0.03
CA THR A 253 -16.40 -23.45 -0.36
C THR A 253 -16.01 -22.22 -1.19
N ARG A 254 -16.86 -21.78 -2.12
CA ARG A 254 -16.71 -20.52 -2.88
C ARG A 254 -16.57 -19.34 -1.94
N ARG A 255 -17.49 -19.22 -0.97
CA ARG A 255 -17.49 -18.17 0.06
C ARG A 255 -16.20 -18.19 0.89
N ARG A 256 -15.88 -19.33 1.52
CA ARG A 256 -14.67 -19.45 2.36
C ARG A 256 -13.38 -19.12 1.61
N ARG A 257 -13.26 -19.52 0.34
CA ARG A 257 -12.07 -19.21 -0.46
C ARG A 257 -12.01 -17.72 -0.82
N LEU A 258 -13.13 -17.06 -1.12
CA LEU A 258 -13.16 -15.61 -1.36
C LEU A 258 -12.75 -14.84 -0.10
N ILE A 259 -13.25 -15.26 1.07
CA ILE A 259 -12.81 -14.70 2.36
C ILE A 259 -11.29 -14.82 2.51
N GLY A 260 -10.72 -15.99 2.20
CA GLY A 260 -9.27 -16.19 2.22
C GLY A 260 -8.50 -15.27 1.27
N VAL A 261 -9.04 -15.00 0.06
CA VAL A 261 -8.46 -14.02 -0.89
C VAL A 261 -8.46 -12.62 -0.29
N LEU A 262 -9.60 -12.16 0.26
CA LEU A 262 -9.71 -10.80 0.81
C LEU A 262 -8.92 -10.64 2.11
N GLN A 263 -8.84 -11.66 2.95
CA GLN A 263 -7.99 -11.67 4.15
C GLN A 263 -6.51 -11.60 3.79
N ALA A 264 -6.07 -12.33 2.75
CA ALA A 264 -4.72 -12.21 2.22
C ALA A 264 -4.46 -10.78 1.68
N GLY A 265 -5.41 -10.21 0.92
CA GLY A 265 -5.34 -8.82 0.46
C GLY A 265 -5.17 -7.82 1.60
N ALA A 266 -6.03 -7.90 2.62
CA ALA A 266 -5.96 -7.06 3.81
C ALA A 266 -4.59 -7.16 4.52
N GLN A 267 -4.13 -8.39 4.76
CA GLN A 267 -2.86 -8.64 5.44
C GLN A 267 -1.67 -8.14 4.63
N TYR A 268 -1.61 -8.49 3.35
CA TYR A 268 -0.45 -8.23 2.48
C TYR A 268 -0.31 -6.75 2.14
N LEU A 269 -1.42 -6.06 1.88
CA LEU A 269 -1.39 -4.62 1.57
C LEU A 269 -1.15 -3.77 2.82
N THR A 270 -1.59 -4.23 4.00
CA THR A 270 -1.18 -3.61 5.27
C THR A 270 0.31 -3.85 5.55
N ALA A 271 0.82 -5.06 5.31
CA ALA A 271 2.24 -5.35 5.46
C ALA A 271 3.12 -4.55 4.48
N HIS A 272 2.66 -4.34 3.24
CA HIS A 272 3.28 -3.45 2.27
C HIS A 272 3.46 -2.04 2.84
N GLU A 273 2.41 -1.48 3.46
CA GLU A 273 2.47 -0.16 4.08
C GLU A 273 3.49 -0.06 5.21
N VAL A 274 3.52 -1.07 6.08
CA VAL A 274 4.45 -1.12 7.22
C VAL A 274 5.89 -1.36 6.77
N ALA A 275 6.11 -2.17 5.73
CA ALA A 275 7.44 -2.65 5.36
C ALA A 275 8.22 -1.66 4.48
N LEU A 276 7.57 -1.02 3.50
CA LEU A 276 8.28 -0.28 2.45
C LEU A 276 8.28 1.25 2.63
N GLY A 277 7.42 1.82 3.48
CA GLY A 277 7.22 3.28 3.56
C GLY A 277 6.98 4.00 2.21
N GLY A 278 7.14 5.32 2.18
CA GLY A 278 6.92 6.10 0.96
C GLY A 278 5.45 6.27 0.60
N GLN A 279 5.16 7.12 -0.37
CA GLN A 279 3.84 7.25 -0.94
C GLN A 279 3.57 6.16 -1.97
N VAL A 280 2.32 5.71 -2.04
CA VAL A 280 1.87 4.72 -3.01
C VAL A 280 1.13 5.41 -4.15
N LYS A 281 1.49 5.06 -5.37
CA LYS A 281 0.72 5.38 -6.57
C LYS A 281 0.26 4.10 -7.23
N VAL A 282 -1.04 3.98 -7.41
CA VAL A 282 -1.68 2.87 -8.13
C VAL A 282 -1.87 3.30 -9.58
N HIS A 283 -1.20 2.63 -10.51
CA HIS A 283 -1.35 2.86 -11.95
C HIS A 283 -2.49 2.01 -12.49
N ARG A 284 -3.50 2.69 -13.03
CA ARG A 284 -4.69 2.08 -13.61
C ARG A 284 -4.86 2.58 -15.05
N LEU A 285 -6.01 2.36 -15.66
CA LEU A 285 -6.24 2.72 -17.06
C LEU A 285 -5.93 4.20 -17.40
N PRO A 286 -6.23 5.21 -16.55
CA PRO A 286 -5.88 6.60 -16.87
C PRO A 286 -4.37 6.82 -17.08
N GLU A 287 -3.52 6.10 -16.34
CA GLU A 287 -2.06 6.12 -16.46
C GLU A 287 -1.53 5.12 -17.50
N LEU A 288 -2.30 4.07 -17.80
CA LEU A 288 -1.90 2.93 -18.63
C LEU A 288 -2.64 2.87 -19.97
N LYS A 289 -3.07 3.99 -20.55
CA LYS A 289 -3.96 4.00 -21.74
C LYS A 289 -3.38 3.27 -22.96
N GLN A 290 -2.05 3.27 -23.09
CA GLN A 290 -1.34 2.72 -24.22
C GLN A 290 -0.39 1.62 -23.76
N PHE A 291 -0.45 0.48 -24.43
CA PHE A 291 0.40 -0.66 -24.12
C PHE A 291 1.83 -0.42 -24.59
N ASP A 292 2.73 -0.21 -23.65
CA ASP A 292 4.16 -0.03 -23.90
C ASP A 292 4.97 -0.82 -22.87
N PRO A 293 5.36 -2.06 -23.19
CA PRO A 293 6.14 -2.88 -22.26
C PRO A 293 7.54 -2.33 -21.99
N ALA A 294 8.09 -1.49 -22.88
CA ALA A 294 9.42 -0.88 -22.69
C ALA A 294 9.46 0.09 -21.51
N THR A 295 8.29 0.53 -21.01
CA THR A 295 8.19 1.30 -19.77
C THR A 295 8.50 0.47 -18.51
N GLY A 296 8.43 -0.86 -18.61
CA GLY A 296 8.61 -1.79 -17.49
C GLY A 296 7.48 -1.74 -16.45
N ILE A 297 6.38 -1.01 -16.68
CA ILE A 297 5.32 -0.81 -15.67
C ILE A 297 4.11 -1.73 -15.88
N MET A 298 3.98 -2.31 -17.07
CA MET A 298 2.84 -3.11 -17.48
C MET A 298 3.25 -4.28 -18.36
N PHE A 299 2.48 -5.36 -18.30
CA PHE A 299 2.67 -6.55 -19.13
C PHE A 299 1.32 -7.18 -19.48
N SER A 300 1.32 -8.06 -20.49
CA SER A 300 0.11 -8.70 -20.98
C SER A 300 0.27 -10.24 -21.02
N GLY A 301 0.64 -10.82 -19.88
CA GLY A 301 1.21 -12.16 -19.78
C GLY A 301 0.22 -13.30 -19.99
N ARG A 302 -0.65 -13.58 -19.00
CA ARG A 302 -1.47 -14.82 -19.02
C ARG A 302 -2.51 -14.84 -20.13
N VAL A 303 -3.17 -13.70 -20.38
CA VAL A 303 -4.22 -13.57 -21.39
C VAL A 303 -3.69 -13.95 -22.77
N HIS A 304 -2.61 -13.30 -23.22
CA HIS A 304 -2.09 -13.48 -24.57
C HIS A 304 -1.21 -14.72 -24.75
N GLN A 305 -0.55 -15.21 -23.69
CA GLN A 305 0.18 -16.49 -23.73
C GLN A 305 -0.74 -17.66 -24.07
N GLN A 306 -1.97 -17.64 -23.55
CA GLN A 306 -2.96 -18.67 -23.82
C GLN A 306 -3.45 -18.66 -25.29
N GLU A 307 -3.42 -17.52 -25.97
CA GLU A 307 -3.87 -17.38 -27.37
C GLU A 307 -2.78 -17.77 -28.37
N ARG A 308 -1.53 -17.43 -28.04
CA ARG A 308 -0.34 -17.83 -28.81
C ARG A 308 -0.24 -19.36 -28.98
N LYS A 309 -0.83 -20.13 -28.06
CA LYS A 309 -0.84 -21.60 -28.11
C LYS A 309 -1.95 -22.20 -29.00
N ASN A 310 -3.07 -21.49 -29.25
CA ASN A 310 -4.32 -22.13 -29.71
C ASN A 310 -4.89 -21.59 -31.04
N THR A 311 -4.31 -20.57 -31.67
CA THR A 311 -4.89 -19.89 -32.87
C THR A 311 -3.79 -19.31 -33.77
N PRO A 312 -4.08 -18.79 -34.99
CA PRO A 312 -3.07 -17.99 -35.71
C PRO A 312 -2.52 -16.92 -34.76
N PRO A 313 -1.21 -16.62 -34.84
CA PRO A 313 -0.49 -15.88 -33.82
C PRO A 313 -1.09 -14.47 -33.69
N LEU A 314 -1.97 -14.26 -32.71
CA LEU A 314 -2.40 -12.94 -32.28
C LEU A 314 -1.45 -12.51 -31.18
N VAL A 315 -0.95 -11.29 -31.30
CA VAL A 315 -0.04 -10.69 -30.33
C VAL A 315 -0.64 -9.40 -29.79
N PRO A 316 -0.29 -9.02 -28.54
CA PRO A 316 -0.50 -7.68 -28.04
C PRO A 316 -0.06 -6.66 -29.09
N LYS A 317 -0.94 -5.75 -29.48
CA LYS A 317 -0.60 -4.67 -30.42
C LYS A 317 0.39 -3.73 -29.73
N PRO A 318 1.63 -3.58 -30.23
CA PRO A 318 2.57 -2.60 -29.69
C PRO A 318 1.94 -1.22 -29.77
N HIS A 319 1.99 -0.45 -28.68
CA HIS A 319 1.36 0.86 -28.59
C HIS A 319 -0.17 0.84 -28.83
N GLY A 320 -0.79 -0.34 -28.71
CA GLY A 320 -2.23 -0.53 -28.79
C GLY A 320 -2.94 0.01 -27.55
N ARG A 321 -4.27 0.06 -27.63
CA ARG A 321 -5.07 0.49 -26.47
C ARG A 321 -5.07 -0.60 -25.40
N VAL A 322 -4.86 -0.19 -24.16
CA VAL A 322 -5.20 -1.05 -23.02
C VAL A 322 -6.72 -1.04 -22.86
N ILE A 323 -7.31 -2.22 -22.77
CA ILE A 323 -8.77 -2.42 -22.73
C ILE A 323 -9.24 -2.62 -21.29
N LEU A 324 -8.49 -3.44 -20.54
CA LEU A 324 -8.81 -3.81 -19.17
C LEU A 324 -7.51 -3.97 -18.37
N VAL A 325 -7.48 -3.39 -17.17
CA VAL A 325 -6.45 -3.65 -16.16
C VAL A 325 -6.95 -4.78 -15.28
N LEU A 326 -6.29 -5.94 -15.31
CA LEU A 326 -6.65 -7.09 -14.45
C LEU A 326 -6.13 -6.88 -13.04
N ARG A 327 -4.87 -6.46 -12.94
CA ARG A 327 -4.17 -6.11 -11.71
C ARG A 327 -3.47 -4.76 -11.92
N PRO A 328 -3.72 -3.75 -11.08
CA PRO A 328 -3.10 -2.45 -11.26
C PRO A 328 -1.60 -2.49 -10.94
N GLY A 329 -0.86 -1.55 -11.50
CA GLY A 329 0.56 -1.37 -11.19
C GLY A 329 0.71 -0.62 -9.87
N VAL A 330 1.71 -0.95 -9.06
CA VAL A 330 2.00 -0.27 -7.80
C VAL A 330 3.40 0.29 -7.81
N TYR A 331 3.48 1.61 -7.73
CA TYR A 331 4.71 2.36 -7.57
C TYR A 331 4.79 2.96 -6.17
N ARG A 332 5.99 2.96 -5.61
CA ARG A 332 6.33 3.76 -4.44
C ARG A 332 7.21 4.93 -4.83
N TYR A 333 6.99 6.07 -4.19
CA TYR A 333 7.82 7.27 -4.31
C TYR A 333 8.05 7.91 -2.94
N GLU A 334 8.97 8.88 -2.85
CA GLU A 334 9.30 9.56 -1.58
C GLU A 334 9.68 8.58 -0.46
N LEU A 335 10.49 7.58 -0.80
CA LEU A 335 10.94 6.60 0.19
C LEU A 335 11.69 7.32 1.33
N PRO A 336 11.46 6.92 2.60
CA PRO A 336 12.08 7.55 3.77
C PRO A 336 13.55 7.13 3.90
N ASN A 337 14.35 7.41 2.87
CA ASN A 337 15.78 7.10 2.81
C ASN A 337 16.59 8.02 3.75
N ARG A 338 15.93 9.07 4.29
CA ARG A 338 16.53 10.11 5.12
C ARG A 338 15.59 10.45 6.28
N PHE A 339 15.78 9.82 7.44
CA PHE A 339 15.22 10.33 8.69
C PHE A 339 15.93 11.64 9.04
N VAL A 340 15.20 12.77 9.07
CA VAL A 340 15.75 14.06 9.52
C VAL A 340 15.05 14.44 10.83
N PRO A 341 15.73 14.32 11.99
CA PRO A 341 15.19 14.82 13.25
C PRO A 341 14.92 16.33 13.15
N TYR A 342 13.78 16.77 13.70
CA TYR A 342 13.31 18.16 13.71
C TYR A 342 14.32 19.18 14.30
N ASP A 343 15.27 18.72 15.12
CA ASP A 343 16.26 19.57 15.82
C ASP A 343 17.62 19.66 15.12
N ARG A 344 17.73 19.22 13.87
CA ARG A 344 18.99 19.37 13.13
C ARG A 344 18.76 20.03 11.78
N HIS A 345 19.05 21.33 11.73
CA HIS A 345 19.49 22.01 10.50
C HIS A 345 20.83 21.40 10.03
N ILE A 346 20.83 20.13 9.64
CA ILE A 346 21.95 19.55 8.89
C ILE A 346 21.70 19.93 7.44
N SER A 347 22.62 20.71 6.88
CA SER A 347 22.74 20.93 5.45
C SER A 347 22.59 19.58 4.75
N ALA A 348 21.58 19.43 3.90
CA ALA A 348 21.36 18.24 3.10
C ALA A 348 22.66 17.91 2.36
N VAL A 349 23.43 16.96 2.90
CA VAL A 349 24.48 16.30 2.13
C VAL A 349 23.69 15.38 1.22
N GLU A 350 23.44 15.86 0.01
CA GLU A 350 22.99 15.06 -1.12
C GLU A 350 24.00 13.93 -1.30
N LEU A 351 23.71 12.77 -0.70
CA LEU A 351 24.35 11.53 -1.10
C LEU A 351 23.83 11.24 -2.52
N PRO A 352 24.71 11.24 -3.54
CA PRO A 352 24.30 11.01 -4.91
C PRO A 352 24.04 9.52 -5.12
N GLY A 353 22.81 9.19 -5.50
CA GLY A 353 22.39 7.85 -5.91
C GLY A 353 21.49 7.17 -4.89
N ASP A 354 20.20 7.50 -4.91
CA ASP A 354 19.15 6.64 -4.37
C ASP A 354 17.88 6.93 -5.18
N THR A 355 17.36 5.94 -5.89
CA THR A 355 16.13 6.08 -6.67
C THR A 355 14.97 6.45 -5.75
N ASP A 356 14.42 7.65 -5.92
CA ASP A 356 13.27 8.18 -5.17
C ASP A 356 11.95 7.43 -5.44
N SER A 357 11.98 6.42 -6.32
CA SER A 357 10.82 5.61 -6.69
C SER A 357 11.18 4.16 -6.95
N TYR A 358 10.26 3.25 -6.59
CA TYR A 358 10.44 1.81 -6.71
C TYR A 358 9.14 1.14 -7.18
N LEU A 359 9.23 0.32 -8.24
CA LEU A 359 8.11 -0.48 -8.73
C LEU A 359 7.95 -1.73 -7.84
N VAL A 360 6.78 -1.88 -7.23
CA VAL A 360 6.49 -3.01 -6.34
C VAL A 360 5.70 -4.10 -7.06
N CYS A 361 4.83 -3.72 -7.99
CA CYS A 361 3.96 -4.65 -8.71
C CYS A 361 3.71 -4.12 -10.12
N LYS A 362 4.10 -4.88 -11.15
CA LYS A 362 3.74 -4.56 -12.54
C LYS A 362 2.25 -4.73 -12.79
N ALA A 363 1.67 -3.82 -13.56
CA ALA A 363 0.28 -3.89 -13.99
C ALA A 363 0.09 -5.05 -14.98
N GLU A 364 -0.92 -5.89 -14.74
CA GLU A 364 -1.34 -6.90 -15.70
C GLU A 364 -2.51 -6.37 -16.52
N VAL A 365 -2.34 -6.31 -17.84
CA VAL A 365 -3.29 -5.67 -18.74
C VAL A 365 -3.74 -6.57 -19.89
N MET A 366 -5.00 -6.40 -20.28
CA MET A 366 -5.55 -6.89 -21.53
C MET A 366 -5.56 -5.75 -22.54
N VAL A 367 -5.14 -6.03 -23.77
CA VAL A 367 -4.83 -5.02 -24.78
C VAL A 367 -5.42 -5.43 -26.13
N GLU A 368 -5.58 -4.44 -27.00
CA GLU A 368 -5.97 -4.67 -28.40
C GLU A 368 -5.04 -5.71 -29.05
N ALA A 369 -5.62 -6.73 -29.68
CA ALA A 369 -4.87 -7.79 -30.33
C ALA A 369 -4.75 -7.57 -31.83
N VAL A 370 -3.59 -7.88 -32.40
CA VAL A 370 -3.34 -7.84 -33.86
C VAL A 370 -2.72 -9.14 -34.33
N LYS A 371 -2.94 -9.45 -35.62
CA LYS A 371 -2.30 -10.59 -36.26
C LYS A 371 -0.79 -10.34 -36.32
N ALA A 372 0.00 -11.29 -35.81
CA ALA A 372 1.45 -11.20 -35.85
C ALA A 372 1.91 -11.14 -37.31
N SER A 373 2.87 -10.24 -37.57
CA SER A 373 3.47 -10.10 -38.89
C SER A 373 4.42 -11.26 -39.18
N ASN A 374 5.17 -11.74 -38.17
CA ASN A 374 5.97 -12.95 -38.24
C ASN A 374 5.55 -13.97 -37.16
N PRO A 375 5.60 -15.29 -37.45
CA PRO A 375 5.32 -16.33 -36.46
C PRO A 375 6.26 -16.32 -35.24
N SER A 376 7.48 -15.81 -35.39
CA SER A 376 8.46 -15.65 -34.30
C SER A 376 8.03 -14.63 -33.24
N ASP A 377 7.27 -13.61 -33.65
CA ASP A 377 6.89 -12.49 -32.76
C ASP A 377 5.85 -12.96 -31.72
N ALA A 378 5.09 -14.01 -32.04
CA ALA A 378 4.16 -14.64 -31.11
C ALA A 378 4.83 -15.60 -30.13
N SER A 379 6.00 -16.13 -30.44
CA SER A 379 6.68 -17.11 -29.60
C SER A 379 7.69 -16.48 -28.63
N GLN A 380 8.02 -15.20 -28.78
CA GLN A 380 8.92 -14.51 -27.86
C GLN A 380 8.18 -13.98 -26.61
N PRO A 381 8.54 -14.44 -25.40
CA PRO A 381 8.15 -13.76 -24.16
C PRO A 381 8.70 -12.34 -24.18
N ASP A 382 8.06 -11.43 -23.45
CA ASP A 382 8.66 -10.12 -23.22
C ASP A 382 9.98 -10.32 -22.45
N PRO A 383 11.12 -9.84 -22.96
CA PRO A 383 12.39 -9.96 -22.23
C PRO A 383 12.38 -9.21 -20.89
N GLU A 384 11.50 -8.22 -20.70
CA GLU A 384 11.37 -7.44 -19.46
C GLU A 384 10.35 -8.04 -18.46
N ASP A 385 9.77 -9.22 -18.75
CA ASP A 385 8.84 -9.94 -17.88
C ASP A 385 9.52 -10.73 -16.73
N GLU A 386 10.76 -10.40 -16.36
CA GLU A 386 11.55 -11.16 -15.35
C GLU A 386 10.79 -11.40 -14.02
N ASP A 387 9.95 -10.44 -13.61
CA ASP A 387 9.14 -10.53 -12.38
C ASP A 387 8.07 -11.65 -12.44
N ILE A 388 7.63 -12.07 -13.63
CA ILE A 388 6.65 -13.16 -13.80
C ILE A 388 7.31 -14.53 -13.63
N PHE A 389 8.61 -14.63 -13.93
CA PHE A 389 9.32 -15.92 -13.97
C PHE A 389 9.59 -16.52 -12.58
N PHE A 390 9.47 -15.73 -11.51
CA PHE A 390 9.56 -16.25 -10.13
C PHE A 390 8.48 -17.30 -9.80
N GLN A 391 7.38 -17.38 -10.57
CA GLN A 391 6.37 -18.45 -10.43
C GLN A 391 6.79 -19.83 -10.96
N ARG A 392 7.96 -20.00 -11.59
CA ARG A 392 8.40 -21.31 -12.13
C ARG A 392 9.44 -22.05 -11.30
N TYR A 393 9.89 -21.51 -10.18
CA TYR A 393 11.00 -22.09 -9.40
C TYR A 393 10.63 -22.62 -8.01
N TRP A 394 9.36 -22.91 -7.71
CA TRP A 394 9.03 -23.75 -6.55
C TRP A 394 7.82 -24.62 -6.90
N GLY A 395 8.04 -25.93 -6.93
CA GLY A 395 7.09 -26.96 -7.37
C GLY A 395 6.16 -27.48 -6.29
#